data_AF-A0A7S2DRT0-F1
#
_entry.id   AF-A0A7S2DRT0-F1
#
_cell.length_a   1.000
_cell.length_b   1.000
_cell.length_c   1.000
_cell.angle_alpha   90.00
_cell.angle_beta   90.00
_cell.angle_gamma   90.00
#
_symmetry.space_group_name_H-M   'P 1'
#
loop_
_entity.id
_entity.type
_entity.pdbx_description
1 polymer ?
#
loop_
_entity_poly.entity_id
_entity_poly.type
_entity_poly.pdbx_seq_one_letter_code
_entity_poly.pdbx_strand_id
1 'polypeptide(L)'
;MAKRSLVERIPRVEVVVQPGHILYIPALWWHEVTALPHPELGCMSVSHTYEPFYGRVQPRTGPGASRLGSVICNPAYRDTHNALDSDEEESSFSSSSSAATSGL
;
A
#
# COMPACT_ATOMS: atom_id res chain seq x y z
N MET A 1 17.62 27.03 -21.63
CA MET A 1 16.52 26.23 -21.05
C MET A 1 16.49 26.46 -19.55
N ALA A 2 15.37 26.95 -19.00
CA ALA A 2 15.23 27.12 -17.55
C ALA A 2 15.13 25.74 -16.86
N LYS A 3 15.82 25.56 -15.73
CA LYS A 3 15.70 24.35 -14.91
C LYS A 3 14.37 24.40 -14.15
N ARG A 4 13.48 23.43 -14.41
CA ARG A 4 12.28 23.21 -13.60
C ARG A 4 12.67 22.93 -12.14
N SER A 5 11.85 23.40 -11.20
CA SER A 5 12.05 23.13 -9.77
C SER A 5 11.96 21.63 -9.49
N LEU A 6 12.52 21.16 -8.36
CA LEU A 6 12.42 19.74 -7.97
C LEU A 6 10.96 19.29 -7.78
N VAL A 7 10.09 20.20 -7.32
CA VAL A 7 8.67 19.96 -7.08
C VAL A 7 7.93 19.71 -8.40
N GLU A 8 8.22 20.48 -9.45
CA GLU A 8 7.63 20.32 -10.78
C GLU A 8 7.97 18.99 -11.47
N ARG A 9 8.92 18.22 -10.92
CA ARG A 9 9.35 16.94 -11.45
C ARG A 9 8.67 15.75 -10.77
N ILE A 10 7.90 15.98 -9.71
CA ILE A 10 7.20 14.91 -8.99
C ILE A 10 5.95 14.54 -9.79
N PRO A 11 5.83 13.29 -10.28
CA PRO A 11 4.61 12.85 -10.95
C PRO A 11 3.43 12.88 -9.98
N ARG A 12 2.28 13.36 -10.46
CA ARG A 12 1.05 13.51 -9.67
C ARG A 12 -0.03 12.59 -10.22
N VAL A 13 -0.83 12.05 -9.31
CA VAL A 13 -2.06 11.34 -9.63
C VAL A 13 -3.19 12.14 -9.00
N GLU A 14 -4.09 12.67 -9.83
CA GLU A 14 -5.22 13.47 -9.40
C GLU A 14 -6.51 12.66 -9.53
N VAL A 15 -7.34 12.69 -8.49
CA VAL A 15 -8.60 11.97 -8.43
C VAL A 15 -9.69 12.84 -7.83
N VAL A 16 -10.93 12.65 -8.28
CA VAL A 16 -12.11 13.28 -7.69
C VAL A 16 -12.95 12.20 -7.01
N VAL A 17 -13.13 12.34 -5.69
CA VAL A 17 -13.92 11.42 -4.86
C VAL A 17 -15.34 11.97 -4.74
N GLN A 18 -16.34 11.16 -5.06
CA GLN A 18 -17.76 11.52 -5.02
C GLN A 18 -18.47 10.82 -3.85
N PRO A 19 -19.69 11.25 -3.48
CA PRO A 19 -20.49 10.54 -2.49
C PRO A 19 -20.63 9.04 -2.83
N GLY A 20 -20.29 8.19 -1.87
CA GLY A 20 -20.29 6.73 -2.04
C GLY A 20 -18.96 6.12 -2.52
N HIS A 21 -17.99 6.94 -2.95
CA HIS A 21 -16.65 6.44 -3.28
C HIS A 21 -15.82 6.17 -2.03
N ILE A 22 -14.95 5.17 -2.12
CA ILE A 22 -13.93 4.87 -1.12
C ILE A 22 -12.57 5.04 -1.80
N LEU A 23 -11.72 5.92 -1.25
CA LEU A 23 -10.35 6.10 -1.70
C LEU A 23 -9.41 5.37 -0.74
N TYR A 24 -8.68 4.38 -1.25
CA TYR A 24 -7.59 3.76 -0.51
C TYR A 24 -6.32 4.60 -0.69
N ILE A 25 -5.80 5.15 0.40
CA ILE A 25 -4.52 5.86 0.43
C ILE A 25 -3.51 4.95 1.13
N PRO A 26 -2.52 4.38 0.42
CA PRO A 26 -1.52 3.54 1.04
C PRO A 26 -0.73 4.29 2.10
N ALA A 27 -0.25 3.56 3.11
CA ALA A 27 0.61 4.13 4.14
C ALA A 27 1.82 4.85 3.51
N LEU A 28 2.18 6.00 4.09
CA LEU A 28 3.32 6.83 3.67
C LEU A 28 3.18 7.52 2.30
N TRP A 29 2.03 7.43 1.63
CA TRP A 29 1.78 8.20 0.42
C TRP A 29 1.47 9.65 0.72
N TRP A 30 2.23 10.56 0.10
CA TRP A 30 1.94 11.99 0.12
C TRP A 30 0.63 12.27 -0.63
N HIS A 31 -0.24 13.04 -0.01
CA HIS A 31 -1.51 13.44 -0.60
C HIS A 31 -1.91 14.84 -0.14
N GLU A 32 -2.60 15.56 -1.01
CA GLU A 32 -3.21 16.85 -0.74
C GLU A 32 -4.72 16.70 -1.01
N VAL A 33 -5.55 17.22 -0.12
CA VAL A 33 -7.00 17.12 -0.21
C VAL A 33 -7.57 18.53 -0.32
N THR A 34 -8.25 18.80 -1.42
CA THR A 34 -9.00 20.04 -1.62
C THR A 34 -10.49 19.70 -1.65
N ALA A 35 -11.25 20.33 -0.75
CA ALA A 35 -12.69 20.25 -0.79
C ALA A 35 -13.23 21.10 -1.96
N LEU A 36 -13.98 20.47 -2.86
CA LEU A 36 -14.72 21.20 -3.89
C LEU A 36 -16.05 21.63 -3.28
N PRO A 37 -16.35 22.94 -3.20
CA PRO A 37 -17.58 23.41 -2.58
C PRO A 37 -18.79 22.97 -3.40
N HIS A 38 -19.67 22.16 -2.80
CA HIS A 38 -21.01 21.93 -3.35
C HIS A 38 -21.94 23.08 -2.90
N PRO A 39 -22.72 23.70 -3.81
CA PRO A 39 -23.49 24.91 -3.50
C PRO A 39 -24.51 24.72 -2.37
N GLU A 40 -24.98 23.49 -2.13
CA GLU A 40 -26.07 23.21 -1.17
C GLU A 40 -25.66 22.31 0.02
N LEU A 41 -24.65 21.46 -0.14
CA LEU A 41 -24.44 20.30 0.74
C LEU A 41 -23.08 20.32 1.46
N GLY A 42 -22.21 21.28 1.15
CA GLY A 42 -20.82 21.29 1.63
C GLY A 42 -20.05 20.05 1.16
N CYS A 43 -18.88 19.81 1.74
CA CYS A 43 -18.05 18.63 1.48
C CYS A 43 -17.75 17.94 2.79
N MET A 44 -18.16 16.67 2.93
CA MET A 44 -17.92 15.85 4.12
C MET A 44 -17.34 14.50 3.72
N SER A 45 -16.37 14.03 4.49
CA SER A 45 -15.72 12.73 4.31
C SER A 45 -15.45 12.09 5.67
N VAL A 46 -15.45 10.76 5.71
CA VAL A 46 -15.00 9.98 6.86
C VAL A 46 -13.83 9.13 6.42
N SER A 47 -12.76 9.12 7.21
CA SER A 47 -11.57 8.32 6.98
C SER A 47 -11.38 7.30 8.09
N HIS A 48 -10.97 6.09 7.72
CA HIS A 48 -10.49 5.08 8.66
C HIS A 48 -8.99 4.93 8.50
N THR A 49 -8.26 5.09 9.60
CA THR A 49 -6.80 4.96 9.61
C THR A 49 -6.43 3.66 10.31
N TYR A 50 -5.65 2.83 9.60
CA TYR A 50 -5.13 1.58 10.12
C TYR A 50 -3.61 1.70 10.29
N GLU A 51 -3.05 1.00 11.28
CA GLU A 51 -1.61 0.90 11.37
C GLU A 51 -1.06 0.10 10.17
N PRO A 52 0.08 0.49 9.59
CA PRO A 52 0.68 -0.26 8.50
C PRO A 52 1.05 -1.68 8.93
N PHE A 53 0.80 -2.66 8.06
CA PHE A 53 1.13 -4.07 8.31
C PHE A 53 2.65 -4.29 8.40
N TYR A 54 3.41 -3.54 7.61
CA TYR A 54 4.87 -3.48 7.68
C TYR A 54 5.31 -2.09 8.11
N GLY A 55 6.26 -2.04 9.04
CA GLY A 55 6.84 -0.80 9.55
C GLY A 55 8.37 -0.85 9.52
N ARG A 56 9.03 0.27 9.81
CA ARG A 56 10.48 0.32 10.03
C ARG A 56 10.78 0.67 11.47
N VAL A 57 11.61 -0.14 12.13
CA VAL A 57 12.12 0.20 13.45
C VAL A 57 13.36 1.07 13.26
N GLN A 58 13.23 2.36 13.50
CA GLN A 58 14.38 3.26 13.45
C GLN A 58 15.28 2.97 14.66
N PRO A 59 16.61 2.80 14.48
CA PRO A 59 17.52 2.66 15.60
C PRO A 59 17.45 3.93 16.46
N ARG A 60 16.96 3.81 17.69
CA ARG A 60 16.71 4.94 18.59
C ARG A 60 18.00 5.69 18.98
N THR A 61 19.15 5.03 18.90
CA THR A 61 20.49 5.60 19.15
C THR A 61 21.56 4.84 18.35
N GLY A 62 22.59 5.55 17.88
CA GLY A 62 23.79 4.96 17.24
C GLY A 62 24.24 5.64 15.93
N PRO A 63 25.45 5.33 15.43
CA PRO A 63 25.99 5.82 14.15
C PRO A 63 25.21 5.19 12.98
N GLY A 64 24.00 5.68 12.75
CA GLY A 64 23.02 5.07 11.86
C GLY A 64 21.58 5.52 12.11
N ALA A 65 21.30 6.33 13.14
CA ALA A 65 19.97 6.86 13.42
C ALA A 65 19.34 7.67 12.26
N SER A 66 20.15 8.15 11.31
CA SER A 66 19.67 8.80 10.07
C SER A 66 19.28 7.83 8.95
N ARG A 67 19.59 6.54 9.09
CA ARG A 67 19.22 5.51 8.11
C ARG A 67 17.87 4.91 8.48
N LEU A 68 16.99 4.80 7.49
CA LEU A 68 15.76 4.03 7.60
C LEU A 68 16.11 2.60 8.02
N GLY A 69 15.60 2.14 9.16
CA GLY A 69 15.85 0.79 9.67
C GLY A 69 15.21 -0.31 8.82
N SER A 70 15.43 -1.57 9.17
CA SER A 70 14.84 -2.72 8.46
C SER A 70 13.32 -2.66 8.47
N VAL A 71 12.71 -3.08 7.36
CA VAL A 71 11.27 -3.31 7.30
C VAL A 71 10.98 -4.59 8.08
N ILE A 72 10.06 -4.52 9.03
CA ILE A 72 9.57 -5.67 9.80
C ILE A 72 8.04 -5.69 9.76
N CYS A 73 7.45 -6.86 9.98
CA CYS A 73 6.02 -6.94 10.28
C CYS A 73 5.73 -6.14 11.55
N ASN A 74 4.68 -5.34 11.53
CA ASN A 74 4.20 -4.66 12.73
C ASN A 74 3.76 -5.75 13.72
N PRO A 75 4.27 -5.73 14.98
CA PRO A 75 3.95 -6.74 15.98
C PRO A 75 2.45 -6.92 16.24
N ALA A 76 1.63 -5.88 16.03
CA ALA A 76 0.19 -5.94 16.17
C ALA A 76 -0.48 -6.94 15.20
N TYR A 77 0.18 -7.28 14.09
CA TYR A 77 -0.34 -8.19 13.07
C TYR A 77 0.42 -9.51 12.98
N ARG A 78 1.25 -9.83 13.97
CA ARG A 78 2.09 -11.04 13.95
C ARG A 78 1.26 -12.32 13.77
N ASP A 79 0.14 -12.44 14.46
CA ASP A 79 -0.70 -13.63 14.38
C ASP A 79 -1.39 -13.75 13.02
N THR A 80 -1.83 -12.63 12.44
CA THR A 80 -2.38 -12.56 11.08
C THR A 80 -1.34 -12.97 10.04
N HIS A 81 -0.09 -12.52 10.18
CA HIS A 81 1.00 -12.91 9.29
C HIS A 81 1.26 -14.42 9.32
N ASN A 82 1.37 -15.00 10.52
CA ASN A 82 1.62 -16.43 10.66
C ASN A 82 0.46 -17.27 10.10
N ALA A 83 -0.79 -16.80 10.24
CA ALA A 83 -1.95 -17.47 9.68
C ALA A 83 -1.91 -17.50 8.14
N LEU A 84 -1.55 -16.38 7.51
CA LEU A 84 -1.44 -16.31 6.04
C LEU A 84 -0.34 -17.22 5.48
N ASP A 85 0.82 -17.29 6.15
CA ASP A 85 1.92 -18.18 5.73
C ASP A 85 1.55 -19.67 5.85
N SER A 86 0.65 -20.01 6.77
CA SER A 86 0.23 -21.40 7.01
C SER A 86 -0.68 -21.94 5.91
N ASP A 87 -1.38 -21.06 5.19
CA ASP A 87 -2.33 -21.44 4.13
C ASP A 87 -1.64 -21.68 2.77
N GLU A 88 -0.39 -21.22 2.58
CA GLU A 88 0.31 -21.36 1.29
C GLU A 88 0.92 -22.75 1.07
N GLU A 89 1.19 -23.53 2.14
CA GLU A 89 1.80 -24.87 2.02
C GLU A 89 0.84 -26.00 1.58
N GLU A 90 -0.49 -25.79 1.59
CA GLU A 90 -1.47 -26.81 1.15
C GLU A 90 -1.79 -26.77 -0.35
N SER A 91 -1.25 -25.81 -1.11
CA SER A 91 -1.59 -25.61 -2.53
C SER A 91 -0.60 -26.25 -3.53
N SER A 92 -0.03 -27.40 -3.20
CA SER A 92 0.73 -28.20 -4.19
C SER A 92 -0.23 -28.94 -5.15
N PHE A 93 -0.76 -28.20 -6.13
CA PHE A 93 -1.51 -28.77 -7.25
C PHE A 93 -0.66 -29.81 -7.98
N SER A 94 -1.04 -31.08 -7.78
CA SER A 94 -0.48 -32.23 -8.51
C SER A 94 -0.83 -32.09 -10.00
N SER A 95 0.09 -31.53 -10.79
CA SER A 95 -0.03 -31.50 -12.25
C SER A 95 0.25 -32.90 -12.79
N SER A 96 -0.79 -33.72 -12.89
CA SER A 96 -0.74 -34.98 -13.66
C SER A 96 -0.82 -34.65 -15.14
N SER A 97 0.34 -34.60 -15.80
CA SER A 97 0.44 -34.49 -17.25
C SER A 97 0.08 -35.83 -17.89
N SER A 98 -1.15 -35.95 -18.38
CA SER A 98 -1.50 -37.01 -19.34
C SER A 98 -1.02 -36.57 -20.73
N ALA A 99 0.10 -37.15 -21.18
CA ALA A 99 0.58 -36.99 -22.54
C ALA A 99 -0.40 -37.70 -23.49
N ALA A 100 -1.15 -36.92 -24.27
CA ALA A 100 -1.90 -37.43 -25.41
C ALA A 100 -0.92 -37.71 -26.57
N THR A 101 -0.50 -38.96 -26.70
CA THR A 101 0.07 -39.48 -27.95
C THR A 101 -1.07 -39.81 -28.89
N SER A 102 -1.14 -39.13 -30.03
CA SER A 102 -1.91 -39.59 -31.18
C SER A 102 -1.06 -39.32 -32.41
N GLY A 103 -0.38 -40.38 -32.85
CA GLY A 103 0.30 -40.44 -34.13
C GLY A 103 -0.61 -41.10 -35.18
N LEU A 104 -0.44 -40.59 -36.40
CA LEU A 104 -0.85 -41.10 -37.72
C LEU A 104 -2.34 -41.01 -38.07
#